data_AF-A0A960YC40-F1
#
_entry.id   AF-A0A960YC40-F1
#
_cell.length_a   1.000
_cell.length_b   1.000
_cell.length_c   1.000
_cell.angle_alpha   90.00
_cell.angle_beta   90.00
_cell.angle_gamma   90.00
#
_symmetry.space_group_name_H-M   'P 1'
#
loop_
_entity.id
_entity.type
_entity.pdbx_description
1 polymer ?
#
loop_
_entity_poly.entity_id
_entity_poly.type
_entity_poly.pdbx_seq_one_letter_code
_entity_poly.pdbx_strand_id
1 'polypeptide(L)'
;MAGNDELEEKGEFLRRMIQKQIFDKNLHRDGKTDLVFYNLKAIDAAGHLYGWESLEVKEAFRKADEDIRKLIELMDKNLKDKYILALAADHGCAPMPEISGGKRLDMKDIFLIVDSLLPEELRKSQSLISYATTGQISLNRKLLKSQGINLSAIREKILSIKVDGEPFFKDVIISNKDIDF
;
A
#
# COMPACT_ATOMS: atom_id res chain seq x y z
N MET A 1 -0.84 0.90 24.08
CA MET A 1 -2.02 1.75 24.39
C MET A 1 -1.95 3.03 23.56
N ALA A 2 -2.00 2.91 22.23
CA ALA A 2 -1.95 4.05 21.29
C ALA A 2 -2.86 3.76 20.08
N GLY A 3 -4.13 3.39 20.34
CA GLY A 3 -5.02 2.83 19.31
C GLY A 3 -6.34 3.56 19.12
N ASN A 4 -6.86 4.27 20.13
CA ASN A 4 -8.16 4.95 20.03
C ASN A 4 -8.05 6.46 19.85
N ASP A 5 -7.11 7.13 20.53
CA ASP A 5 -7.03 8.59 20.53
C ASP A 5 -6.56 9.15 19.17
N GLU A 6 -5.61 8.49 18.50
CA GLU A 6 -5.11 8.90 17.17
C GLU A 6 -6.16 8.77 16.04
N LEU A 7 -7.13 7.86 16.21
CA LEU A 7 -8.22 7.65 15.24
C LEU A 7 -9.32 8.68 15.44
N GLU A 8 -9.64 9.00 16.70
CA GLU A 8 -10.64 10.01 17.04
C GLU A 8 -10.18 11.43 16.60
N GLU A 9 -8.88 11.72 16.67
CA GLU A 9 -8.30 12.99 16.22
C GLU A 9 -8.41 13.25 14.71
N LYS A 10 -8.33 12.21 13.86
CA LYS A 10 -8.21 12.40 12.40
C LYS A 10 -9.55 12.68 11.71
N GLY A 11 -10.63 12.00 12.09
CA GLY A 11 -11.97 12.31 11.58
C GLY A 11 -12.47 13.66 12.08
N GLU A 12 -12.14 14.01 13.32
CA GLU A 12 -12.39 15.35 13.86
C GLU A 12 -11.63 16.43 13.09
N PHE A 13 -10.37 16.18 12.72
CA PHE A 13 -9.56 17.12 11.94
C PHE A 13 -10.23 17.52 10.63
N LEU A 14 -10.71 16.56 9.82
CA LEU A 14 -11.38 16.86 8.55
C LEU A 14 -12.60 17.76 8.76
N ARG A 15 -13.48 17.40 9.69
CA ARG A 15 -14.69 18.18 9.99
C ARG A 15 -14.35 19.59 10.46
N ARG A 16 -13.33 19.74 11.32
CA ARG A 16 -12.85 21.06 11.78
C ARG A 16 -12.25 21.88 10.65
N MET A 17 -11.53 21.24 9.71
CA MET A 17 -10.99 21.90 8.53
C MET A 17 -12.13 22.43 7.64
N ILE A 18 -13.13 21.60 7.32
CA ILE A 18 -14.30 22.01 6.54
C ILE A 18 -15.04 23.17 7.23
N GLN A 19 -15.31 23.05 8.53
CA GLN A 19 -15.96 24.11 9.29
C GLN A 19 -15.18 25.43 9.19
N LYS A 20 -13.88 25.42 9.49
CA LYS A 20 -13.07 26.64 9.55
C LYS A 20 -12.75 27.24 8.19
N GLN A 21 -12.53 26.41 7.16
CA GLN A 21 -12.06 26.88 5.87
C GLN A 21 -13.18 27.16 4.89
N ILE A 22 -14.29 26.41 4.96
CA ILE A 22 -15.39 26.51 3.99
C ILE A 22 -16.58 27.26 4.58
N PHE A 23 -17.05 26.85 5.77
CA PHE A 23 -18.28 27.43 6.34
C PHE A 23 -18.03 28.79 7.01
N ASP A 24 -17.06 28.89 7.92
CA ASP A 24 -16.78 30.14 8.64
C ASP A 24 -16.32 31.27 7.71
N LYS A 25 -15.70 30.92 6.58
CA LYS A 25 -15.28 31.86 5.52
C LYS A 25 -16.33 32.12 4.45
N ASN A 26 -17.52 31.49 4.54
CA ASN A 26 -18.60 31.59 3.57
C ASN A 26 -18.22 31.20 2.12
N LEU A 27 -17.21 30.34 1.92
CA LEU A 27 -16.80 29.92 0.57
C LEU A 27 -17.92 29.17 -0.15
N HIS A 28 -18.65 28.31 0.58
CA HIS A 28 -19.84 27.61 0.08
C HIS A 28 -20.98 28.50 -0.46
N ARG A 29 -20.89 29.83 -0.35
CA ARG A 29 -21.88 30.81 -0.83
C ARG A 29 -21.36 31.69 -1.96
N ASP A 30 -20.10 31.55 -2.37
CA ASP A 30 -19.46 32.45 -3.34
C ASP A 30 -19.76 32.09 -4.81
N GLY A 31 -20.51 31.00 -5.04
CA GLY A 31 -20.89 30.52 -6.36
C GLY A 31 -19.84 29.63 -7.04
N LYS A 32 -18.74 29.30 -6.36
CA LYS A 32 -17.70 28.38 -6.86
C LYS A 32 -17.79 27.04 -6.15
N THR A 33 -17.45 25.98 -6.86
CA THR A 33 -17.40 24.63 -6.29
C THR A 33 -16.06 24.39 -5.61
N ASP A 34 -16.10 24.09 -4.32
CA ASP A 34 -14.94 23.63 -3.55
C ASP A 34 -14.76 22.11 -3.71
N LEU A 35 -13.51 21.64 -3.61
CA LEU A 35 -13.16 20.22 -3.66
C LEU A 35 -12.30 19.85 -2.46
N VAL A 36 -12.74 18.84 -1.71
CA VAL A 36 -12.05 18.32 -0.53
C VAL A 36 -11.71 16.84 -0.75
N PHE A 37 -10.42 16.51 -0.59
CA PHE A 37 -9.95 15.13 -0.57
C PHE A 37 -9.51 14.74 0.83
N TYR A 38 -9.88 13.53 1.24
CA TYR A 38 -9.49 12.97 2.53
C TYR A 38 -9.30 11.46 2.41
N ASN A 39 -8.29 10.94 3.11
CA ASN A 39 -7.96 9.52 3.10
C ASN A 39 -8.05 8.94 4.52
N LEU A 40 -8.85 7.88 4.66
CA LEU A 40 -9.03 7.12 5.90
C LEU A 40 -7.98 6.00 6.02
N LYS A 41 -6.75 6.35 6.43
CA LYS A 41 -5.61 5.41 6.50
C LYS A 41 -5.66 4.39 7.65
N ALA A 42 -6.56 4.56 8.60
CA ALA A 42 -6.70 3.70 9.78
C ALA A 42 -6.94 2.22 9.43
N ILE A 43 -7.81 1.99 8.45
CA ILE A 43 -8.24 0.64 8.05
C ILE A 43 -7.06 -0.11 7.42
N ASP A 44 -6.29 0.57 6.55
CA ASP A 44 -5.10 0.02 5.91
C ASP A 44 -4.01 -0.33 6.94
N ALA A 45 -3.73 0.59 7.87
CA ALA A 45 -2.75 0.36 8.94
C ALA A 45 -3.16 -0.83 9.84
N ALA A 46 -4.42 -0.91 10.24
CA ALA A 46 -4.93 -2.03 11.01
C ALA A 46 -4.84 -3.36 10.23
N GLY A 47 -5.20 -3.34 8.94
CA GLY A 47 -5.13 -4.52 8.06
C GLY A 47 -3.70 -5.05 7.91
N HIS A 48 -2.71 -4.16 7.75
CA HIS A 48 -1.31 -4.55 7.66
C HIS A 48 -0.75 -5.12 8.98
N LEU A 49 -1.20 -4.62 10.13
CA LEU A 49 -0.68 -5.04 11.44
C LEU A 49 -1.33 -6.32 11.96
N TYR A 50 -2.63 -6.48 11.76
CA TYR A 50 -3.44 -7.50 12.44
C TYR A 50 -4.11 -8.49 11.48
N GLY A 51 -4.12 -8.20 10.17
CA GLY A 51 -4.87 -8.96 9.17
C GLY A 51 -6.30 -8.44 9.02
N TRP A 52 -6.82 -8.50 7.79
CA TRP A 52 -8.15 -7.96 7.44
C TRP A 52 -9.30 -8.56 8.27
N GLU A 53 -9.16 -9.82 8.70
CA GLU A 53 -10.17 -10.56 9.45
C GLU A 53 -10.20 -10.23 10.95
N SER A 54 -9.31 -9.36 11.41
CA SER A 54 -9.12 -9.12 12.83
C SER A 54 -10.21 -8.24 13.47
N LEU A 55 -10.31 -8.30 14.80
CA LEU A 55 -11.23 -7.44 15.56
C LEU A 55 -10.78 -5.97 15.51
N GLU A 56 -9.47 -5.71 15.38
CA GLU A 56 -8.89 -4.39 15.23
C GLU A 56 -9.32 -3.73 13.91
N VAL A 57 -9.33 -4.48 12.80
CA VAL A 57 -9.83 -3.97 11.52
C VAL A 57 -11.32 -3.69 11.58
N LYS A 58 -12.09 -4.59 12.22
CA LYS A 58 -13.53 -4.37 12.44
C LYS A 58 -13.79 -3.07 13.23
N GLU A 59 -13.01 -2.80 14.27
CA GLU A 59 -13.13 -1.56 15.03
C GLU A 59 -12.70 -0.34 14.22
N ALA A 60 -11.65 -0.44 13.41
CA ALA A 60 -11.24 0.63 12.49
C ALA A 60 -12.36 0.98 11.49
N PHE A 61 -13.08 -0.01 10.95
CA PHE A 61 -14.27 0.22 10.13
C PHE A 61 -15.40 0.89 10.89
N ARG A 62 -15.69 0.43 12.12
CA ARG A 62 -16.74 1.02 12.95
C ARG A 62 -16.46 2.50 13.22
N LYS A 63 -15.21 2.87 13.49
CA LYS A 63 -14.78 4.26 13.67
C LYS A 63 -14.88 5.06 12.37
N ALA A 64 -14.46 4.51 11.24
CA ALA A 64 -14.59 5.15 9.94
C ALA A 64 -16.06 5.43 9.56
N ASP A 65 -16.96 4.47 9.79
CA ASP A 65 -18.40 4.63 9.60
C ASP A 65 -18.96 5.78 10.47
N GLU A 66 -18.58 5.80 11.75
CA GLU A 66 -18.97 6.85 12.68
C GLU A 66 -18.49 8.24 12.22
N ASP A 67 -17.27 8.34 11.70
CA ASP A 67 -16.71 9.59 11.18
C ASP A 67 -17.36 10.07 9.89
N ILE A 68 -17.70 9.14 8.98
CA ILE A 68 -18.44 9.43 7.75
C ILE A 68 -19.84 9.94 8.10
N ARG A 69 -20.55 9.30 9.05
CA ARG A 69 -21.85 9.77 9.53
C ARG A 69 -21.77 11.21 10.06
N LYS A 70 -20.80 11.50 10.93
CA LYS A 70 -20.60 12.86 11.49
C LYS A 70 -20.26 13.88 10.40
N LEU A 71 -19.54 13.48 9.35
CA LEU A 71 -19.25 14.33 8.19
C LEU A 71 -20.53 14.63 7.42
N ILE A 72 -21.33 13.62 7.10
CA ILE A 72 -22.62 13.77 6.40
C ILE A 72 -23.54 14.70 7.19
N GLU A 73 -23.67 14.52 8.51
CA GLU A 73 -24.48 15.41 9.37
C GLU A 73 -24.02 16.88 9.31
N LEU A 74 -22.70 17.11 9.31
CA LEU A 74 -22.12 18.45 9.17
C LEU A 74 -22.45 19.06 7.78
N MET A 75 -22.35 18.25 6.73
CA MET A 75 -22.62 18.68 5.35
C MET A 75 -24.12 18.96 5.15
N ASP A 76 -25.01 18.07 5.59
CA ASP A 76 -26.46 18.23 5.51
C ASP A 76 -26.95 19.48 6.24
N LYS A 77 -26.38 19.75 7.43
CA LYS A 77 -26.71 20.95 8.21
C LYS A 77 -26.41 22.26 7.47
N ASN A 78 -25.32 22.31 6.69
CA ASN A 78 -24.84 23.55 6.07
C ASN A 78 -25.18 23.68 4.58
N LEU A 79 -25.26 22.56 3.86
CA LEU A 79 -25.39 22.52 2.39
C LEU A 79 -26.66 21.82 1.92
N LYS A 80 -27.30 20.99 2.76
CA LYS A 80 -28.44 20.13 2.38
C LYS A 80 -28.09 19.27 1.17
N ASP A 81 -28.71 19.53 0.02
CA ASP A 81 -28.55 18.80 -1.25
C ASP A 81 -27.44 19.35 -2.15
N LYS A 82 -26.68 20.35 -1.69
CA LYS A 82 -25.65 21.05 -2.50
C LYS A 82 -24.23 20.47 -2.35
N TYR A 83 -24.10 19.17 -2.12
CA TYR A 83 -22.80 18.49 -2.12
C TYR A 83 -22.88 17.09 -2.73
N ILE A 84 -21.73 16.61 -3.18
CA ILE A 84 -21.55 15.23 -3.65
C ILE A 84 -20.49 14.59 -2.75
N LEU A 85 -20.82 13.43 -2.17
CA LEU A 85 -19.85 12.58 -1.49
C LEU A 85 -19.53 11.40 -2.40
N ALA A 86 -18.26 11.28 -2.80
CA ALA A 86 -17.73 10.11 -3.49
C ALA A 86 -16.81 9.35 -2.54
N LEU A 87 -17.09 8.07 -2.33
CA LEU A 87 -16.29 7.17 -1.51
C LEU A 87 -15.71 6.06 -2.38
N ALA A 88 -14.41 5.83 -2.25
CA ALA A 88 -13.68 4.80 -2.98
C ALA A 88 -12.54 4.25 -2.10
N ALA A 89 -11.92 3.16 -2.56
CA ALA A 89 -10.68 2.64 -2.01
C ALA A 89 -9.59 2.70 -3.09
N ASP A 90 -8.35 2.96 -2.67
CA ASP A 90 -7.16 2.88 -3.53
C ASP A 90 -6.80 1.42 -3.86
N HIS A 91 -7.12 0.48 -2.96
CA HIS A 91 -6.98 -0.96 -3.19
C HIS A 91 -7.86 -1.80 -2.24
N GLY A 92 -7.93 -3.11 -2.51
CA GLY A 92 -8.46 -4.10 -1.58
C GLY A 92 -7.37 -4.70 -0.68
N CYS A 93 -7.70 -5.76 0.05
CA CYS A 93 -6.76 -6.54 0.84
C CYS A 93 -7.00 -8.03 0.60
N ALA A 94 -5.93 -8.83 0.59
CA ALA A 94 -6.03 -10.28 0.55
C ALA A 94 -6.16 -10.83 1.98
N PRO A 95 -6.87 -11.96 2.16
CA PRO A 95 -6.90 -12.65 3.45
C PRO A 95 -5.51 -13.02 3.95
N MET A 96 -5.37 -13.17 5.27
CA MET A 96 -4.12 -13.68 5.83
C MET A 96 -3.78 -15.08 5.29
N PRO A 97 -2.49 -15.38 5.05
CA PRO A 97 -2.04 -16.70 4.59
C PRO A 97 -2.56 -17.87 5.42
N GLU A 98 -2.62 -17.71 6.75
CA GLU A 98 -3.14 -18.71 7.69
C GLU A 98 -4.62 -19.05 7.48
N ILE A 99 -5.38 -18.14 6.86
CA ILE A 99 -6.82 -18.30 6.60
C ILE A 99 -7.05 -18.78 5.17
N SER A 100 -6.36 -18.20 4.19
CA SER A 100 -6.55 -18.52 2.77
C SER A 100 -5.77 -19.75 2.30
N GLY A 101 -4.82 -20.26 3.10
CA GLY A 101 -3.79 -21.18 2.61
C GLY A 101 -2.77 -20.50 1.70
N GLY A 102 -2.68 -19.17 1.75
CA GLY A 102 -1.68 -18.39 1.06
C GLY A 102 -0.27 -18.73 1.52
N LYS A 103 0.72 -18.36 0.70
CA LYS A 103 2.14 -18.65 0.95
C LYS A 103 2.89 -17.34 1.19
N ARG A 104 3.91 -17.38 2.05
CA ARG A 104 4.79 -16.24 2.33
C ARG A 104 6.15 -16.46 1.71
N LEU A 105 6.74 -15.37 1.23
CA LEU A 105 8.11 -15.32 0.74
C LEU A 105 8.73 -14.03 1.30
N ASP A 106 9.85 -14.15 2.01
CA ASP A 106 10.57 -12.96 2.47
C ASP A 106 11.36 -12.36 1.31
N MET A 107 11.41 -11.03 1.23
CA MET A 107 12.25 -10.35 0.24
C MET A 107 13.71 -10.79 0.35
N LYS A 108 14.20 -11.13 1.55
CA LYS A 108 15.56 -11.68 1.74
C LYS A 108 15.79 -12.96 0.95
N ASP A 109 14.80 -13.84 0.86
CA ASP A 109 14.92 -15.10 0.11
C ASP A 109 15.07 -14.80 -1.39
N ILE A 110 14.34 -13.79 -1.89
CA ILE A 110 14.47 -13.34 -3.29
C ILE A 110 15.90 -12.83 -3.55
N PHE A 111 16.45 -12.01 -2.66
CA PHE A 111 17.83 -11.53 -2.78
C PHE A 111 18.83 -12.70 -2.79
N LEU A 112 18.75 -13.61 -1.82
CA LEU A 112 19.64 -14.78 -1.75
C LEU A 112 19.58 -15.65 -3.01
N ILE A 113 18.38 -15.89 -3.52
CA ILE A 113 18.15 -16.73 -4.68
C ILE A 113 18.65 -16.06 -5.95
N VAL A 114 18.39 -14.76 -6.14
CA VAL A 114 18.89 -14.02 -7.31
C VAL A 114 20.41 -13.87 -7.26
N ASP A 115 20.97 -13.49 -6.11
CA ASP A 115 22.42 -13.32 -5.92
C ASP A 115 23.19 -14.64 -5.98
N SER A 116 22.51 -15.79 -5.93
CA SER A 116 23.12 -17.09 -6.19
C SER A 116 23.69 -17.24 -7.61
N LEU A 117 23.33 -16.34 -8.53
CA LEU A 117 23.91 -16.27 -9.88
C LEU A 117 25.32 -15.65 -9.89
N LEU A 118 25.71 -14.92 -8.84
CA LEU A 118 27.06 -14.40 -8.70
C LEU A 118 28.03 -15.49 -8.22
N PRO A 119 29.33 -15.41 -8.56
CA PRO A 119 30.38 -16.15 -7.86
C PRO A 119 30.30 -15.98 -6.34
N GLU A 120 30.68 -17.01 -5.58
CA GLU A 120 30.57 -17.03 -4.11
C GLU A 120 31.28 -15.85 -3.45
N GLU A 121 32.45 -15.45 -3.95
CA GLU A 121 33.19 -14.33 -3.39
C GLU A 121 32.51 -12.97 -3.61
N LEU A 122 31.76 -12.82 -4.70
CA LEU A 122 31.10 -11.55 -5.03
C LEU A 122 29.80 -11.36 -4.24
N ARG A 123 28.99 -12.43 -4.08
CA ARG A 123 27.70 -12.32 -3.36
C ARG A 123 27.83 -12.01 -1.86
N LYS A 124 29.04 -12.11 -1.28
CA LYS A 124 29.32 -11.68 0.10
C LYS A 124 29.31 -10.16 0.29
N SER A 125 29.50 -9.39 -0.80
CA SER A 125 29.68 -7.93 -0.74
C SER A 125 28.91 -7.16 -1.80
N GLN A 126 28.31 -7.84 -2.78
CA GLN A 126 27.58 -7.24 -3.89
C GLN A 126 26.26 -7.96 -4.11
N SER A 127 25.25 -7.22 -4.58
CA SER A 127 23.95 -7.76 -4.97
C SER A 127 23.62 -7.39 -6.41
N LEU A 128 23.00 -8.34 -7.12
CA LEU A 128 22.38 -8.14 -8.41
C LEU A 128 21.09 -7.31 -8.29
N ILE A 129 20.48 -7.25 -7.10
CA ILE A 129 19.32 -6.41 -6.82
C ILE A 129 19.80 -5.11 -6.17
N SER A 130 19.48 -3.97 -6.78
CA SER A 130 19.84 -2.64 -6.27
C SER A 130 18.71 -2.00 -5.46
N TYR A 131 17.46 -2.37 -5.73
CA TYR A 131 16.28 -1.88 -5.05
C TYR A 131 15.15 -2.89 -5.17
N ALA A 132 14.26 -2.95 -4.19
CA ALA A 132 13.12 -3.85 -4.22
C ALA A 132 11.91 -3.26 -3.50
N THR A 133 10.73 -3.52 -4.07
CA THR A 133 9.41 -3.33 -3.47
C THR A 133 8.69 -4.67 -3.46
N THR A 134 7.49 -4.72 -2.87
CA THR A 134 6.66 -5.95 -2.83
C THR A 134 6.34 -6.51 -4.22
N GLY A 135 6.29 -5.66 -5.27
CA GLY A 135 5.91 -6.08 -6.62
C GLY A 135 7.01 -5.97 -7.67
N GLN A 136 8.15 -5.36 -7.35
CA GLN A 136 9.18 -5.01 -8.34
C GLN A 136 10.59 -5.11 -7.74
N ILE A 137 11.56 -5.50 -8.56
CA ILE A 137 12.98 -5.41 -8.23
C ILE A 137 13.70 -4.62 -9.32
N SER A 138 14.64 -3.78 -8.92
CA SER A 138 15.58 -3.09 -9.80
C SER A 138 16.93 -3.79 -9.72
N LEU A 139 17.61 -3.91 -10.86
CA LEU A 139 18.83 -4.69 -10.97
C LEU A 139 20.07 -3.81 -11.13
N ASN A 140 21.18 -4.23 -10.53
CA ASN A 140 22.49 -3.63 -10.76
C ASN A 140 23.00 -3.97 -12.18
N ARG A 141 22.62 -3.14 -13.16
CA ARG A 141 22.95 -3.33 -14.58
C ARG A 141 24.46 -3.43 -14.86
N LYS A 142 25.28 -2.68 -14.10
CA LYS A 142 26.75 -2.71 -14.25
C LYS A 142 27.30 -4.07 -13.84
N LEU A 143 26.82 -4.61 -12.71
CA LEU A 143 27.23 -5.93 -12.22
C LEU A 143 26.74 -7.06 -13.12
N LEU A 144 25.49 -7.00 -13.59
CA LEU A 144 24.98 -7.95 -14.58
C LEU A 144 25.89 -8.00 -15.82
N LYS A 145 26.24 -6.83 -16.38
CA LYS A 145 27.10 -6.74 -17.56
C LYS A 145 28.51 -7.26 -17.29
N SER A 146 29.11 -6.95 -16.14
CA SER A 146 30.48 -7.40 -15.81
C SER A 146 30.56 -8.90 -15.57
N GLN A 147 29.48 -9.51 -15.07
CA GLN A 147 29.39 -10.97 -14.85
C GLN A 147 28.80 -11.73 -16.04
N GLY A 148 28.43 -11.05 -17.13
CA GLY A 148 27.80 -11.69 -18.29
C GLY A 148 26.42 -12.31 -18.01
N ILE A 149 25.73 -11.86 -16.96
CA ILE A 149 24.42 -12.36 -16.55
C ILE A 149 23.34 -11.60 -17.33
N ASN A 150 22.50 -12.34 -18.06
CA ASN A 150 21.40 -11.77 -18.82
C ASN A 150 20.09 -11.74 -18.02
N LEU A 151 19.12 -10.95 -18.49
CA LEU A 151 17.82 -10.80 -17.79
C LEU A 151 16.97 -12.06 -17.81
N SER A 152 17.14 -12.93 -18.81
CA SER A 152 16.45 -14.22 -18.82
C SER A 152 16.93 -15.12 -17.68
N ALA A 153 18.22 -15.15 -17.35
CA ALA A 153 18.72 -15.91 -16.21
C ALA A 153 18.12 -15.42 -14.88
N ILE A 154 17.94 -14.10 -14.72
CA ILE A 154 17.26 -13.52 -13.54
C ILE A 154 15.80 -13.97 -13.50
N ARG A 155 15.09 -13.85 -14.63
CA ARG A 155 13.69 -14.27 -14.75
C ARG A 155 13.49 -15.74 -14.39
N GLU A 156 14.28 -16.63 -14.98
CA GLU A 156 14.21 -18.08 -14.72
C GLU A 156 14.54 -18.38 -13.25
N LYS A 157 15.49 -17.66 -12.65
CA LYS A 157 15.83 -17.84 -11.24
C LYS A 157 14.65 -17.44 -10.33
N ILE A 158 13.95 -16.34 -10.62
CA ILE A 158 12.76 -15.94 -9.84
C ILE A 158 11.60 -16.91 -10.07
N LEU A 159 11.34 -17.33 -11.31
CA LEU A 159 10.30 -18.33 -11.63
C LEU A 159 10.57 -19.71 -10.99
N SER A 160 11.83 -20.02 -10.70
CA SER A 160 12.21 -21.27 -10.02
C SER A 160 11.88 -21.28 -8.53
N ILE A 161 11.52 -20.14 -7.94
CA ILE A 161 11.21 -20.04 -6.51
C ILE A 161 9.96 -20.84 -6.20
N LYS A 162 10.10 -21.75 -5.24
CA LYS A 162 9.01 -22.57 -4.72
C LYS A 162 8.83 -22.34 -3.23
N VAL A 163 7.58 -22.28 -2.79
CA VAL A 163 7.21 -22.27 -1.37
C VAL A 163 6.30 -23.47 -1.14
N ASP A 164 6.64 -24.30 -0.15
CA ASP A 164 5.97 -25.58 0.12
C ASP A 164 5.80 -26.46 -1.14
N GLY A 165 6.88 -26.59 -1.92
CA GLY A 165 6.93 -27.44 -3.11
C GLY A 165 6.26 -26.89 -4.38
N GLU A 166 5.50 -25.80 -4.29
CA GLU A 166 4.78 -25.20 -5.43
C GLU A 166 5.47 -23.93 -5.95
N PRO A 167 5.37 -23.63 -7.26
CA PRO A 167 5.82 -22.35 -7.81
C PRO A 167 5.16 -21.16 -7.10
N PHE A 168 5.97 -20.18 -6.68
CA PHE A 168 5.46 -18.98 -6.00
C PHE A 168 4.99 -17.90 -6.99
N PHE A 169 5.78 -17.65 -8.04
CA PHE A 169 5.46 -16.65 -9.05
C PHE A 169 4.73 -17.30 -10.24
N LYS A 170 3.60 -16.72 -10.63
CA LYS A 170 2.88 -17.12 -11.85
C LYS A 170 3.63 -16.69 -13.12
N ASP A 171 4.17 -15.48 -13.12
CA ASP A 171 4.98 -14.94 -14.21
C ASP A 171 5.92 -13.85 -13.67
N VAL A 172 6.97 -13.54 -14.44
CA VAL A 172 7.94 -12.48 -14.17
C VAL A 172 8.13 -11.70 -15.46
N ILE A 173 7.70 -10.44 -15.46
CA ILE A 173 7.75 -9.56 -16.63
C ILE A 173 9.02 -8.70 -16.55
N ILE A 174 9.78 -8.65 -17.64
CA ILE A 174 10.99 -7.84 -17.75
C ILE A 174 10.62 -6.48 -18.37
N SER A 175 10.96 -5.40 -17.68
CA SER A 175 10.96 -4.05 -18.25
C SER A 175 12.39 -3.62 -18.63
N ASN A 176 12.53 -3.08 -19.84
CA ASN A 176 13.77 -2.44 -20.30
C ASN A 176 13.82 -0.94 -19.95
N LYS A 177 12.77 -0.39 -19.35
CA LYS A 177 12.77 0.96 -18.81
C LYS A 177 13.11 0.87 -17.33
N ASP A 178 14.22 1.48 -16.94
CA ASP A 178 14.48 1.75 -15.53
C ASP A 178 13.46 2.83 -15.08
N ILE A 179 12.86 2.62 -13.91
CA ILE A 179 12.00 3.63 -13.29
C ILE A 179 12.96 4.52 -12.51
N ASP A 180 13.32 5.66 -13.09
CA ASP A 180 14.05 6.70 -12.36
C ASP A 180 13.08 7.27 -11.30
N PHE A 181 13.43 7.07 -10.03
CA PHE A 181 12.75 7.69 -8.89
C PHE A 181 13.52 8.93 -8.43
#